data_AF-A0A352ITN2-F1
#
_entry.id   AF-A0A352ITN2-F1
#
_cell.length_a   1.000
_cell.length_b   1.000
_cell.length_c   1.000
_cell.angle_alpha   90.00
_cell.angle_beta   90.00
_cell.angle_gamma   90.00
#
_symmetry.space_group_name_H-M   'P 1'
#
loop_
_entity.id
_entity.type
_entity.pdbx_description
1 polymer ?
#
loop_
_entity_poly.entity_id
_entity_poly.type
_entity_poly.pdbx_seq_one_letter_code
_entity_poly.pdbx_strand_id
1 'polypeptide(L)'
;ILRAMTLTHEFAPTVLLVGHGSSTRNNPHAAGLDCGACGGQTGSVNVRVLAGILNDKDVRAALAEQGILIPSETRFVGALHNTTTDEVECSGDVPDEIRGFLANAGAQARRERALRLGIAIESDVDSAIKKRSQDWSEVRPEWGLAGNASFIVAPRSATRHLDLGGRSFLHDYRWREDEGFNILELVMTAPMVVTHWINLQYFMSVTDNLHYGSGNKVLHNVVGGHLGVFEGNGGDLRIGLPLQSVHDGQRWVHEPLRLSVYLAAPKEAIAEIARKHKVVKDLIGNDWLYLFRINDEHTSIERFYQNQWQTVACDSNR
;
A
#
# COMPACT_ATOMS: atom_id res chain seq x y z
N ILE A 1 4.27 -18.32 -2.28
CA ILE A 1 3.31 -17.25 -2.69
C ILE A 1 1.94 -17.48 -2.07
N LEU A 2 1.18 -18.52 -2.45
CA LEU A 2 -0.16 -18.80 -1.90
C LEU A 2 -0.22 -18.85 -0.36
N ARG A 3 0.70 -19.59 0.29
CA ARG A 3 0.82 -19.61 1.77
C ARG A 3 1.03 -18.22 2.36
N ALA A 4 1.90 -17.40 1.77
CA ALA A 4 2.16 -16.04 2.22
C ALA A 4 0.98 -15.07 2.01
N MET A 5 0.01 -15.43 1.16
CA MET A 5 -1.25 -14.68 0.99
C MET A 5 -2.40 -15.28 1.82
N THR A 6 -2.13 -16.29 2.66
CA THR A 6 -3.16 -17.07 3.36
C THR A 6 -4.26 -17.62 2.43
N LEU A 7 -3.92 -17.87 1.16
CA LEU A 7 -4.83 -18.37 0.13
C LEU A 7 -4.45 -19.81 -0.23
N THR A 8 -4.73 -20.73 0.68
CA THR A 8 -4.37 -22.16 0.56
C THR A 8 -5.57 -23.08 0.47
N HIS A 9 -6.76 -22.58 0.78
CA HIS A 9 -8.04 -23.28 0.82
C HIS A 9 -9.18 -22.32 0.44
N GLU A 10 -10.40 -22.84 0.30
CA GLU A 10 -11.62 -22.04 0.06
C GLU A 10 -11.52 -21.12 -1.17
N PHE A 11 -10.98 -21.64 -2.27
CA PHE A 11 -10.87 -20.89 -3.52
C PHE A 11 -12.25 -20.56 -4.09
N ALA A 12 -12.45 -19.28 -4.40
CA ALA A 12 -13.62 -18.83 -5.14
C ALA A 12 -13.54 -19.28 -6.62
N PRO A 13 -14.68 -19.34 -7.35
CA PRO A 13 -14.67 -19.60 -8.79
C PRO A 13 -13.86 -18.59 -9.60
N THR A 14 -13.78 -17.34 -9.14
CA THR A 14 -12.90 -16.32 -9.72
C THR A 14 -12.07 -15.67 -8.63
N VAL A 15 -10.74 -15.68 -8.80
CA VAL A 15 -9.78 -15.03 -7.89
C VAL A 15 -9.09 -13.91 -8.65
N LEU A 16 -9.31 -12.67 -8.22
CA LEU A 16 -8.62 -11.51 -8.79
C LEU A 16 -7.27 -11.31 -8.10
N LEU A 17 -6.21 -11.24 -8.90
CA LEU A 17 -4.89 -10.79 -8.47
C LEU A 17 -4.74 -9.35 -8.93
N VAL A 18 -4.86 -8.40 -8.01
CA VAL A 18 -4.92 -6.97 -8.35
C VAL A 18 -3.58 -6.33 -8.05
N GLY A 19 -2.88 -5.91 -9.11
CA GLY A 19 -1.75 -5.01 -9.02
C GLY A 19 -2.24 -3.57 -9.12
N HIS A 20 -1.40 -2.60 -8.76
CA HIS A 20 -1.76 -1.19 -8.88
C HIS A 20 -0.75 -0.40 -9.71
N GLY A 21 -1.21 0.74 -10.20
CA GLY A 21 -0.42 1.75 -10.88
C GLY A 21 -1.23 3.04 -10.93
N SER A 22 -0.67 4.08 -11.53
CA SER A 22 -1.26 5.41 -11.62
C SER A 22 -1.33 5.87 -13.07
N SER A 23 -2.06 6.95 -13.32
CA SER A 23 -2.08 7.60 -14.63
C SER A 23 -1.97 9.11 -14.46
N THR A 24 -0.82 9.63 -14.86
CA THR A 24 -0.57 11.08 -14.90
C THR A 24 0.05 11.48 -16.23
N ARG A 25 -0.07 12.76 -16.59
CA ARG A 25 0.56 13.35 -17.77
C ARG A 25 1.58 14.38 -17.32
N ASN A 26 2.69 14.50 -18.07
CA ASN A 26 3.73 15.51 -17.84
C ASN A 26 4.20 15.60 -16.37
N ASN A 27 4.41 14.45 -15.73
CA ASN A 27 4.77 14.38 -14.32
C ASN A 27 6.12 13.67 -14.15
N PRO A 28 7.22 14.41 -13.90
CA PRO A 28 8.54 13.81 -13.66
C PRO A 28 8.59 12.86 -12.45
N HIS A 29 7.58 12.94 -11.58
CA HIS A 29 7.44 12.11 -10.37
C HIS A 29 6.41 10.98 -10.54
N ALA A 30 6.02 10.63 -11.77
CA ALA A 30 5.01 9.59 -12.02
C ALA A 30 5.35 8.24 -11.37
N ALA A 31 6.64 7.84 -11.40
CA ALA A 31 7.10 6.61 -10.74
C ALA A 31 6.85 6.60 -9.22
N GLY A 32 6.79 7.77 -8.58
CA GLY A 32 6.45 7.90 -7.16
C GLY A 32 4.96 7.70 -6.85
N LEU A 33 4.09 7.69 -7.87
CA LEU A 33 2.66 7.39 -7.75
C LEU A 33 2.34 5.93 -8.11
N ASP A 34 3.25 5.25 -8.80
CA ASP A 34 3.17 3.82 -9.07
C ASP A 34 3.57 2.98 -7.83
N CYS A 35 3.76 1.68 -8.01
CA CYS A 35 4.05 0.79 -6.90
C CYS A 35 5.50 0.91 -6.42
N GLY A 36 5.68 1.48 -5.21
CA GLY A 36 6.98 1.53 -4.55
C GLY A 36 7.61 0.14 -4.34
N ALA A 37 6.81 -0.89 -4.07
CA ALA A 37 7.29 -2.27 -3.96
C ALA A 37 7.73 -2.87 -5.30
N CYS A 38 7.30 -2.30 -6.43
CA CYS A 38 7.73 -2.68 -7.78
C CYS A 38 8.78 -1.70 -8.35
N GLY A 39 9.43 -0.90 -7.51
CA GLY A 39 10.45 0.05 -7.94
C GLY A 39 9.91 1.21 -8.78
N GLY A 40 8.68 1.65 -8.51
CA GLY A 40 8.01 2.73 -9.25
C GLY A 40 7.47 2.31 -10.62
N GLN A 41 7.27 0.99 -10.81
CA GLN A 41 6.56 0.42 -11.95
C GLN A 41 5.15 0.00 -11.56
N THR A 42 4.26 -0.17 -12.54
CA THR A 42 2.95 -0.76 -12.30
C THR A 42 3.07 -2.24 -11.89
N GLY A 43 2.17 -2.71 -11.02
CA GLY A 43 2.06 -4.13 -10.64
C GLY A 43 1.42 -5.03 -11.72
N SER A 44 1.12 -4.49 -12.90
CA SER A 44 0.34 -5.14 -13.96
C SER A 44 0.96 -6.46 -14.45
N VAL A 45 2.26 -6.46 -14.73
CA VAL A 45 2.97 -7.64 -15.24
C VAL A 45 3.00 -8.73 -14.18
N ASN A 46 3.30 -8.38 -12.92
CA ASN A 46 3.43 -9.33 -11.82
C ASN A 46 2.14 -10.15 -11.63
N VAL A 47 0.98 -9.48 -11.62
CA VAL A 47 -0.30 -10.16 -11.40
C VAL A 47 -0.77 -10.94 -12.61
N ARG A 48 -0.44 -10.51 -13.84
CA ARG A 48 -0.72 -11.26 -15.06
C ARG A 48 0.10 -12.53 -15.13
N VAL A 49 1.39 -12.44 -14.83
CA VAL A 49 2.30 -13.61 -14.76
C VAL A 49 1.86 -14.58 -13.69
N LEU A 50 1.56 -14.09 -12.47
CA LEU A 50 1.10 -14.96 -11.39
C LEU A 50 -0.26 -15.63 -11.71
N ALA A 51 -1.20 -14.91 -12.32
CA ALA A 51 -2.46 -15.49 -12.78
C ALA A 51 -2.23 -16.60 -13.82
N GLY A 52 -1.32 -16.39 -14.78
CA GLY A 52 -0.92 -17.40 -15.75
C GLY A 52 -0.36 -18.66 -15.08
N ILE A 53 0.60 -18.48 -14.16
CA ILE A 53 1.22 -19.57 -13.40
C ILE A 53 0.17 -20.36 -12.60
N LEU A 54 -0.75 -19.67 -11.91
CA LEU A 54 -1.78 -20.32 -11.08
C LEU A 54 -2.92 -20.96 -11.90
N ASN A 55 -3.03 -20.66 -13.19
CA ASN A 55 -3.95 -21.32 -14.11
C ASN A 55 -3.29 -22.47 -14.89
N ASP A 56 -1.98 -22.61 -14.81
CA ASP A 56 -1.26 -23.70 -15.46
C ASP A 56 -1.57 -25.05 -14.82
N LYS A 57 -1.82 -26.07 -15.65
CA LYS A 57 -2.26 -27.39 -15.18
C LYS A 57 -1.16 -28.14 -14.46
N ASP A 58 0.09 -28.03 -14.94
CA ASP A 58 1.23 -28.74 -14.37
C ASP A 58 1.60 -28.10 -13.03
N VAL A 59 1.53 -26.77 -12.93
CA VAL A 59 1.68 -26.06 -11.66
C VAL A 59 0.59 -26.48 -10.66
N ARG A 60 -0.68 -26.57 -11.08
CA ARG A 60 -1.77 -27.03 -10.20
C ARG A 60 -1.59 -28.48 -9.74
N ALA A 61 -1.10 -29.37 -10.61
CA ALA A 61 -0.78 -30.74 -10.24
C ALA A 61 0.32 -30.79 -9.16
N ALA A 62 1.41 -30.03 -9.34
CA ALA A 62 2.48 -29.92 -8.34
C ALA A 62 2.03 -29.27 -7.02
N LEU A 63 1.09 -28.30 -7.07
CA LEU A 63 0.49 -27.71 -5.88
C LEU A 63 -0.37 -28.71 -5.11
N ALA A 64 -1.10 -29.58 -5.80
CA ALA A 64 -1.89 -30.63 -5.19
C ALA A 64 -1.03 -31.63 -4.40
N GLU A 65 0.14 -31.99 -4.91
CA GLU A 65 1.14 -32.82 -4.20
C GLU A 65 1.64 -32.15 -2.91
N GLN A 66 1.59 -30.82 -2.84
CA GLN A 66 1.93 -30.02 -1.66
C GLN A 66 0.73 -29.70 -0.76
N GLY A 67 -0.42 -30.34 -0.99
CA GLY A 67 -1.64 -30.18 -0.20
C GLY A 67 -2.47 -28.93 -0.52
N ILE A 68 -2.18 -28.23 -1.62
CA ILE A 68 -2.97 -27.06 -2.06
C ILE A 68 -3.80 -27.47 -3.27
N LEU A 69 -5.06 -27.81 -3.01
CA LEU A 69 -6.03 -28.20 -4.04
C LEU A 69 -6.79 -26.97 -4.55
N ILE A 70 -6.47 -26.55 -5.77
CA ILE A 70 -7.21 -25.50 -6.48
C ILE A 70 -8.30 -26.18 -7.31
N PRO A 71 -9.59 -25.87 -7.08
CA PRO A 71 -10.69 -26.41 -7.87
C PRO A 71 -10.52 -26.12 -9.38
N SER A 72 -10.98 -27.05 -10.21
CA SER A 72 -10.82 -26.96 -11.67
C SER A 72 -11.54 -25.75 -12.28
N GLU A 73 -12.64 -25.34 -11.65
CA GLU A 73 -13.48 -24.21 -12.00
C GLU A 73 -12.92 -22.86 -11.51
N THR A 74 -11.98 -22.87 -10.55
CA THR A 74 -11.33 -21.65 -10.09
C THR A 74 -10.46 -21.08 -11.21
N ARG A 75 -10.71 -19.82 -11.55
CA ARG A 75 -9.90 -19.05 -12.50
C ARG A 75 -9.23 -17.88 -11.80
N PHE A 76 -7.91 -17.80 -11.91
CA PHE A 76 -7.15 -16.61 -11.50
C PHE A 76 -7.15 -15.59 -12.62
N VAL A 77 -7.43 -14.33 -12.31
CA VAL A 77 -7.43 -13.24 -13.30
C VAL A 77 -6.57 -12.10 -12.76
N GLY A 78 -5.54 -11.73 -13.52
CA GLY A 78 -4.75 -10.53 -13.21
C GLY A 78 -5.54 -9.27 -13.51
N ALA A 79 -5.48 -8.27 -12.65
CA ALA A 79 -6.13 -6.98 -12.84
C ALA A 79 -5.22 -5.82 -12.43
N LEU A 80 -5.42 -4.64 -13.03
CA LEU A 80 -4.71 -3.42 -12.70
C LEU A 80 -5.68 -2.39 -12.13
N HIS A 81 -5.48 -2.00 -10.88
CA HIS A 81 -6.15 -0.84 -10.28
C HIS A 81 -5.34 0.43 -10.59
N ASN A 82 -5.97 1.36 -11.30
CA ASN A 82 -5.45 2.71 -11.50
C ASN A 82 -5.82 3.57 -10.29
N THR A 83 -4.86 3.89 -9.44
CA THR A 83 -5.08 4.62 -8.18
C THR A 83 -5.55 6.06 -8.42
N THR A 84 -5.22 6.66 -9.57
CA THR A 84 -5.65 8.02 -9.90
C THR A 84 -7.15 8.06 -10.21
N THR A 85 -7.67 7.05 -10.93
CA THR A 85 -9.07 7.02 -11.43
C THR A 85 -9.98 6.02 -10.71
N ASP A 86 -9.44 5.15 -9.87
CA ASP A 86 -10.10 3.97 -9.29
C ASP A 86 -10.78 3.05 -10.31
N GLU A 87 -10.22 2.97 -11.50
CA GLU A 87 -10.63 1.97 -12.49
C GLU A 87 -9.83 0.69 -12.28
N VAL A 88 -10.50 -0.46 -12.34
CA VAL A 88 -9.87 -1.78 -12.24
C VAL A 88 -10.05 -2.51 -13.57
N GLU A 89 -8.95 -2.66 -14.31
CA GLU A 89 -8.94 -3.32 -15.61
C GLU A 89 -8.52 -4.79 -15.44
N CYS A 90 -9.41 -5.72 -15.77
CA CYS A 90 -9.13 -7.16 -15.74
C CYS A 90 -8.49 -7.61 -17.06
N SER A 91 -7.39 -8.36 -16.99
CA SER A 91 -6.67 -8.88 -18.17
C SER A 91 -7.34 -10.08 -18.86
N GLY A 92 -8.41 -10.61 -18.27
CA GLY A 92 -9.19 -11.72 -18.79
C GLY A 92 -10.66 -11.54 -18.47
N ASP A 93 -11.48 -12.46 -19.00
CA ASP A 93 -12.91 -12.42 -18.77
C ASP A 93 -13.26 -12.75 -17.31
N VAL A 94 -14.22 -12.00 -16.78
CA VAL A 94 -14.77 -12.10 -15.43
C VAL A 94 -16.29 -11.97 -15.53
N PRO A 95 -17.08 -12.57 -14.63
CA PRO A 95 -18.53 -12.37 -14.64
C PRO A 95 -18.94 -10.89 -14.61
N ASP A 96 -20.07 -10.56 -15.26
CA ASP A 96 -20.59 -9.18 -15.29
C ASP A 96 -20.90 -8.62 -13.90
N GLU A 97 -21.27 -9.48 -12.95
CA GLU A 97 -21.44 -9.11 -11.54
C GLU A 97 -20.15 -8.55 -10.93
N ILE A 98 -19.00 -9.16 -11.24
CA ILE A 98 -17.69 -8.67 -10.78
C ILE A 98 -17.35 -7.34 -11.44
N ARG A 99 -17.62 -7.19 -12.75
CA ARG A 99 -17.43 -5.90 -13.45
C ARG A 99 -18.29 -4.79 -12.83
N GLY A 100 -19.56 -5.06 -12.59
CA GLY A 100 -20.49 -4.13 -11.95
C GLY A 100 -20.06 -3.77 -10.52
N PHE A 101 -19.62 -4.76 -9.73
CA PHE A 101 -19.10 -4.53 -8.38
C PHE A 101 -17.87 -3.62 -8.39
N LEU A 102 -16.88 -3.89 -9.24
CA LEU A 102 -15.67 -3.07 -9.35
C LEU A 102 -15.98 -1.64 -9.83
N ALA A 103 -16.89 -1.48 -10.79
CA ALA A 103 -17.32 -0.17 -11.26
C ALA A 103 -18.00 0.65 -10.14
N ASN A 104 -18.87 0.01 -9.35
CA ASN A 104 -19.54 0.64 -8.23
C ASN A 104 -18.54 1.03 -7.12
N ALA A 105 -17.63 0.12 -6.77
CA ALA A 105 -16.58 0.38 -5.78
C ALA A 105 -15.68 1.56 -6.21
N GLY A 106 -15.27 1.60 -7.47
CA GLY A 106 -14.49 2.70 -8.02
C GLY A 106 -15.25 4.04 -7.98
N ALA A 107 -16.54 4.04 -8.33
CA ALA A 107 -17.38 5.24 -8.28
C ALA A 107 -17.59 5.75 -6.84
N GLN A 108 -17.61 4.85 -5.85
CA GLN A 108 -17.65 5.25 -4.44
C GLN A 108 -16.31 5.85 -3.99
N ALA A 109 -15.19 5.18 -4.27
CA ALA A 109 -13.86 5.67 -3.92
C ALA A 109 -13.57 7.06 -4.52
N ARG A 110 -13.96 7.28 -5.77
CA ARG A 110 -13.87 8.58 -6.45
C ARG A 110 -14.70 9.66 -5.73
N ARG A 111 -15.93 9.36 -5.31
CA ARG A 111 -16.79 10.29 -4.56
C ARG A 111 -16.18 10.67 -3.21
N GLU A 112 -15.64 9.71 -2.48
CA GLU A 112 -14.95 9.96 -1.21
C GLU A 112 -13.69 10.82 -1.42
N ARG A 113 -12.92 10.57 -2.49
CA ARG A 113 -11.70 11.33 -2.80
C ARG A 113 -11.98 12.72 -3.36
N ALA A 114 -13.12 12.96 -4.02
CA ALA A 114 -13.47 14.23 -4.65
C ALA A 114 -13.35 15.42 -3.68
N LEU A 115 -13.80 15.24 -2.45
CA LEU A 115 -13.70 16.25 -1.37
C LEU A 115 -12.24 16.63 -1.09
N ARG A 116 -11.34 15.64 -1.01
CA ARG A 116 -9.92 15.88 -0.77
C ARG A 116 -9.26 16.62 -1.94
N LEU A 117 -9.71 16.36 -3.16
CA LEU A 117 -9.19 17.00 -4.38
C LEU A 117 -9.82 18.38 -4.67
N GLY A 118 -10.73 18.86 -3.83
CA GLY A 118 -11.44 20.13 -4.05
C GLY A 118 -12.41 20.10 -5.24
N ILE A 119 -12.85 18.90 -5.65
CA ILE A 119 -13.85 18.72 -6.72
C ILE A 119 -15.24 18.90 -6.09
N ALA A 120 -16.03 19.81 -6.66
CA ALA A 120 -17.40 20.08 -6.18
C ALA A 120 -18.29 18.83 -6.31
N ILE A 121 -19.03 18.50 -5.26
CA ILE A 121 -19.90 17.30 -5.21
C ILE A 121 -20.99 17.35 -6.30
N GLU A 122 -21.48 18.55 -6.62
CA GLU A 122 -22.51 18.80 -7.65
C GLU A 122 -22.03 18.53 -9.08
N SER A 123 -20.72 18.34 -9.27
CA SER A 123 -20.13 18.08 -10.58
C SER A 123 -20.19 16.60 -10.95
N ASP A 124 -20.03 16.29 -12.24
CA ASP A 124 -19.73 14.93 -12.69
C ASP A 124 -18.34 14.52 -12.19
N VAL A 125 -18.30 13.95 -10.97
CA VAL A 125 -17.07 13.55 -10.25
C VAL A 125 -16.21 12.61 -11.08
N ASP A 126 -16.82 11.66 -11.78
CA ASP A 126 -16.12 10.65 -12.57
C ASP A 126 -15.38 11.32 -13.75
N SER A 127 -16.08 12.19 -14.49
CA SER A 127 -15.48 12.98 -15.57
C SER A 127 -14.41 13.95 -15.04
N ALA A 128 -14.65 14.59 -13.90
CA ALA A 128 -13.72 15.54 -13.29
C ALA A 128 -12.39 14.87 -12.88
N ILE A 129 -12.44 13.71 -12.22
CA ILE A 129 -11.24 12.95 -11.83
C ILE A 129 -10.47 12.47 -13.06
N LYS A 130 -11.16 11.93 -14.07
CA LYS A 130 -10.51 11.49 -15.32
C LYS A 130 -9.83 12.66 -16.03
N LYS A 131 -10.51 13.79 -16.18
CA LYS A 131 -9.94 15.01 -16.77
C LYS A 131 -8.72 15.48 -15.98
N ARG A 132 -8.82 15.55 -14.65
CA ARG A 132 -7.71 15.92 -13.76
C ARG A 132 -6.48 15.03 -13.96
N SER A 133 -6.67 13.70 -14.07
CA SER A 133 -5.56 12.75 -14.28
C SER A 133 -4.83 12.93 -15.62
N GLN A 134 -5.52 13.50 -16.62
CA GLN A 134 -5.02 13.71 -17.98
C GLN A 134 -4.58 15.15 -18.24
N ASP A 135 -4.85 16.07 -17.33
CA ASP A 135 -4.46 17.47 -17.43
C ASP A 135 -2.94 17.61 -17.23
N TRP A 136 -2.25 18.01 -18.30
CA TRP A 136 -0.79 18.19 -18.29
C TRP A 136 -0.33 19.39 -17.45
N SER A 137 -1.25 20.30 -17.11
CA SER A 137 -1.01 21.48 -16.28
C SER A 137 -1.32 21.24 -14.80
N GLU A 138 -1.98 20.11 -14.47
CA GLU A 138 -2.32 19.79 -13.10
C GLU A 138 -1.07 19.37 -12.31
N VAL A 139 -0.68 20.22 -11.36
CA VAL A 139 0.52 20.01 -10.53
C VAL A 139 0.30 18.97 -9.43
N ARG A 140 -0.96 18.72 -9.04
CA ARG A 140 -1.40 17.79 -7.98
C ARG A 140 -2.44 16.78 -8.53
N PRO A 141 -2.08 15.93 -9.50
CA PRO A 141 -3.07 15.03 -10.12
C PRO A 141 -3.68 14.07 -9.08
N GLU A 142 -2.86 13.58 -8.15
CA GLU A 142 -3.24 12.87 -6.93
C GLU A 142 -2.11 13.00 -5.89
N TRP A 143 -2.30 12.41 -4.71
CA TRP A 143 -1.30 12.39 -3.63
C TRP A 143 -0.77 10.99 -3.27
N GLY A 144 -1.13 9.96 -4.06
CA GLY A 144 -0.72 8.58 -3.81
C GLY A 144 -1.03 8.14 -2.38
N LEU A 145 -0.01 7.73 -1.65
CA LEU A 145 -0.12 7.21 -0.28
C LEU A 145 0.03 8.29 0.80
N ALA A 146 -0.15 9.58 0.46
CA ALA A 146 -0.17 10.65 1.45
C ALA A 146 -1.25 10.41 2.52
N GLY A 147 -0.87 10.67 3.76
CA GLY A 147 -1.68 10.37 4.95
C GLY A 147 -1.59 8.93 5.46
N ASN A 148 -0.79 8.05 4.84
CA ASN A 148 -0.53 6.71 5.39
C ASN A 148 -0.02 6.80 6.85
N ALA A 149 -0.58 5.95 7.70
CA ALA A 149 -0.44 6.00 9.15
C ALA A 149 -0.11 4.65 9.78
N SER A 150 -0.64 3.56 9.22
CA SER A 150 -0.47 2.25 9.82
C SER A 150 -0.31 1.11 8.82
N PHE A 151 0.26 0.02 9.32
CA PHE A 151 0.29 -1.27 8.64
C PHE A 151 -0.29 -2.33 9.59
N ILE A 152 -1.43 -2.92 9.22
CA ILE A 152 -2.14 -3.87 10.06
C ILE A 152 -2.03 -5.26 9.43
N VAL A 153 -1.39 -6.17 10.15
CA VAL A 153 -1.18 -7.56 9.79
C VAL A 153 -2.04 -8.40 10.72
N ALA A 154 -3.26 -8.68 10.29
CA ALA A 154 -4.28 -9.36 11.09
C ALA A 154 -5.33 -9.98 10.17
N PRO A 155 -6.12 -10.95 10.67
CA PRO A 155 -7.24 -11.47 9.91
C PRO A 155 -8.17 -10.34 9.47
N ARG A 156 -8.67 -10.37 8.23
CA ARG A 156 -9.55 -9.32 7.68
C ARG A 156 -10.77 -9.02 8.58
N SER A 157 -11.26 -10.02 9.32
CA SER A 157 -12.33 -9.87 10.31
C SER A 157 -12.05 -8.82 11.39
N ALA A 158 -10.78 -8.64 11.77
CA ALA A 158 -10.36 -7.68 12.79
C ALA A 158 -10.60 -6.22 12.39
N THR A 159 -10.57 -5.92 11.08
CA THR A 159 -10.64 -4.53 10.57
C THR A 159 -11.82 -4.26 9.66
N ARG A 160 -12.63 -5.27 9.29
CA ARG A 160 -13.70 -5.10 8.27
C ARG A 160 -14.82 -4.14 8.62
N HIS A 161 -14.98 -3.88 9.90
CA HIS A 161 -16.03 -3.01 10.45
C HIS A 161 -15.50 -1.61 10.80
N LEU A 162 -14.21 -1.35 10.57
CA LEU A 162 -13.56 -0.08 10.90
C LEU A 162 -13.43 0.79 9.65
N ASP A 163 -13.72 2.09 9.80
CA ASP A 163 -13.27 3.10 8.85
C ASP A 163 -11.84 3.53 9.22
N LEU A 164 -10.89 3.17 8.35
CA LEU A 164 -9.47 3.49 8.51
C LEU A 164 -9.06 4.76 7.74
N GLY A 165 -10.03 5.48 7.17
CA GLY A 165 -9.84 6.74 6.44
C GLY A 165 -8.91 6.66 5.23
N GLY A 166 -8.69 5.46 4.68
CA GLY A 166 -7.71 5.21 3.62
C GLY A 166 -6.25 5.43 4.06
N ARG A 167 -5.95 5.36 5.36
CA ARG A 167 -4.62 5.64 5.93
C ARG A 167 -3.82 4.39 6.30
N SER A 168 -4.33 3.19 6.01
CA SER A 168 -3.75 1.95 6.52
C SER A 168 -3.48 0.94 5.41
N PHE A 169 -2.28 0.37 5.42
CA PHE A 169 -2.00 -0.85 4.68
C PHE A 169 -2.59 -2.03 5.44
N LEU A 170 -3.26 -2.94 4.73
CA LEU A 170 -3.86 -4.13 5.31
C LEU A 170 -3.20 -5.38 4.74
N HIS A 171 -2.85 -6.33 5.60
CA HIS A 171 -2.32 -7.63 5.23
C HIS A 171 -3.12 -8.71 5.95
N ASP A 172 -3.88 -9.50 5.20
CA ASP A 172 -4.61 -10.64 5.78
C ASP A 172 -3.59 -11.69 6.22
N TYR A 173 -3.65 -12.07 7.49
CA TYR A 173 -2.66 -12.94 8.09
C TYR A 173 -3.27 -13.72 9.26
N ARG A 174 -3.02 -15.02 9.28
CA ARG A 174 -3.55 -15.96 10.28
C ARG A 174 -2.39 -16.74 10.88
N TRP A 175 -1.87 -16.29 12.01
CA TRP A 175 -0.67 -16.89 12.61
C TRP A 175 -0.80 -18.38 12.95
N ARG A 176 -2.03 -18.87 13.19
CA ARG A 176 -2.30 -20.29 13.46
C ARG A 176 -2.04 -21.19 12.25
N GLU A 177 -2.02 -20.62 11.04
CA GLU A 177 -1.71 -21.31 9.79
C GLU A 177 -0.23 -21.12 9.38
N ASP A 178 0.54 -20.35 10.16
CA ASP A 178 1.94 -20.05 9.90
C ASP A 178 2.86 -20.95 10.72
N GLU A 179 3.15 -22.12 10.16
CA GLU A 179 4.06 -23.08 10.77
C GLU A 179 5.45 -22.47 11.00
N GLY A 180 5.88 -22.42 12.26
CA GLY A 180 7.17 -21.86 12.65
C GLY A 180 7.28 -20.35 12.50
N PHE A 181 6.17 -19.63 12.25
CA PHE A 181 6.16 -18.17 12.08
C PHE A 181 6.98 -17.66 10.89
N ASN A 182 7.16 -18.49 9.85
CA ASN A 182 7.96 -18.15 8.68
C ASN A 182 7.32 -17.02 7.84
N ILE A 183 5.99 -16.98 7.77
CA ILE A 183 5.25 -15.92 7.08
C ILE A 183 5.32 -14.64 7.90
N LEU A 184 5.17 -14.69 9.23
CA LEU A 184 5.36 -13.54 10.11
C LEU A 184 6.77 -12.95 9.95
N GLU A 185 7.78 -13.82 9.92
CA GLU A 185 9.17 -13.41 9.71
C GLU A 185 9.34 -12.71 8.37
N LEU A 186 8.77 -13.27 7.29
CA LEU A 186 8.74 -12.63 5.98
C LEU A 186 8.03 -11.27 6.03
N VAL A 187 6.87 -11.19 6.67
CA VAL A 187 6.08 -9.95 6.78
C VAL A 187 6.86 -8.85 7.50
N MET A 188 7.50 -9.18 8.62
CA MET A 188 8.31 -8.25 9.41
C MET A 188 9.60 -7.81 8.70
N THR A 189 10.17 -8.66 7.83
CA THR A 189 11.44 -8.36 7.17
C THR A 189 11.29 -7.75 5.77
N ALA A 190 10.13 -7.88 5.12
CA ALA A 190 9.89 -7.33 3.79
C ALA A 190 8.70 -6.34 3.76
N PRO A 191 7.41 -6.75 3.78
CA PRO A 191 6.27 -5.81 3.78
C PRO A 191 6.34 -4.68 4.82
N MET A 192 6.74 -4.99 6.06
CA MET A 192 6.87 -3.98 7.11
C MET A 192 7.97 -2.94 6.78
N VAL A 193 9.08 -3.39 6.21
CA VAL A 193 10.19 -2.51 5.80
C VAL A 193 9.77 -1.64 4.61
N VAL A 194 9.08 -2.21 3.62
CA VAL A 194 8.57 -1.49 2.45
C VAL A 194 7.54 -0.43 2.85
N THR A 195 6.56 -0.79 3.68
CA THR A 195 5.55 0.17 4.17
C THR A 195 6.19 1.27 5.02
N HIS A 196 7.22 0.94 5.80
CA HIS A 196 8.00 1.95 6.51
C HIS A 196 8.73 2.90 5.56
N TRP A 197 9.41 2.42 4.51
CA TRP A 197 10.08 3.28 3.53
C TRP A 197 9.11 4.23 2.84
N ILE A 198 7.93 3.74 2.47
CA ILE A 198 6.88 4.58 1.89
C ILE A 198 6.50 5.66 2.90
N ASN A 199 6.16 5.31 4.14
CA ASN A 199 5.82 6.29 5.18
C ASN A 199 6.94 7.32 5.39
N LEU A 200 8.19 6.86 5.50
CA LEU A 200 9.36 7.72 5.76
C LEU A 200 9.63 8.71 4.63
N GLN A 201 9.40 8.32 3.37
CA GLN A 201 9.52 9.21 2.21
C GLN A 201 8.59 10.43 2.35
N TYR A 202 7.33 10.20 2.73
CA TYR A 202 6.38 11.28 2.98
C TYR A 202 6.76 12.09 4.23
N PHE A 203 7.11 11.42 5.34
CA PHE A 203 7.53 12.06 6.58
C PHE A 203 8.70 13.04 6.36
N MET A 204 9.76 12.59 5.70
CA MET A 204 10.96 13.40 5.46
C MET A 204 10.67 14.54 4.47
N SER A 205 9.85 14.30 3.46
CA SER A 205 9.43 15.33 2.51
C SER A 205 8.54 16.41 3.15
N VAL A 206 7.87 16.12 4.27
CA VAL A 206 7.09 17.11 5.05
C VAL A 206 7.97 17.85 6.05
N THR A 207 8.84 17.12 6.78
CA THR A 207 9.62 17.69 7.88
C THR A 207 10.80 18.55 7.41
N ASP A 208 11.42 18.22 6.29
CA ASP A 208 12.49 19.00 5.68
C ASP A 208 12.51 18.78 4.15
N ASN A 209 11.56 19.43 3.48
CA ASN A 209 11.42 19.32 2.01
C ASN A 209 12.65 19.85 1.26
N LEU A 210 13.40 20.79 1.86
CA LEU A 210 14.57 21.37 1.23
C LEU A 210 15.72 20.35 1.10
N HIS A 211 15.91 19.48 2.07
CA HIS A 211 16.98 18.48 2.03
C HIS A 211 16.51 17.09 1.62
N TYR A 212 15.32 16.66 2.09
CA TYR A 212 14.81 15.30 1.88
C TYR A 212 13.56 15.23 1.01
N GLY A 213 13.08 16.37 0.51
CA GLY A 213 12.07 16.44 -0.52
C GLY A 213 12.65 17.02 -1.81
N SER A 214 11.79 17.18 -2.82
CA SER A 214 12.23 17.67 -4.12
C SER A 214 11.89 19.13 -4.36
N GLY A 215 11.52 19.90 -3.34
CA GLY A 215 11.18 21.32 -3.50
C GLY A 215 9.88 21.55 -4.26
N ASN A 216 9.77 22.71 -4.90
CA ASN A 216 8.60 23.12 -5.66
C ASN A 216 8.58 22.51 -7.07
N LYS A 217 7.60 21.63 -7.32
CA LYS A 217 7.39 20.94 -8.61
C LYS A 217 7.29 21.88 -9.81
N VAL A 218 6.77 23.09 -9.62
CA VAL A 218 6.58 24.08 -10.71
C VAL A 218 7.91 24.60 -11.25
N LEU A 219 8.98 24.49 -10.46
CA LEU A 219 10.32 24.93 -10.84
C LEU A 219 11.18 23.78 -11.36
N HIS A 220 10.61 22.59 -11.57
CA HIS A 220 11.39 21.41 -11.93
C HIS A 220 11.84 21.43 -13.38
N ASN A 221 13.14 21.19 -13.58
CA ASN A 221 13.73 20.88 -14.87
C ASN A 221 14.11 19.40 -14.92
N VAL A 222 13.56 18.66 -15.88
CA VAL A 222 13.94 17.26 -16.11
C VAL A 222 15.30 17.21 -16.79
N VAL A 223 16.21 16.41 -16.25
CA VAL A 223 17.60 16.34 -16.73
C VAL A 223 18.01 14.91 -17.08
N GLY A 224 19.01 14.81 -17.97
CA GLY A 224 19.62 13.52 -18.32
C GLY A 224 18.68 12.50 -18.96
N GLY A 225 17.65 12.94 -19.70
CA GLY A 225 16.72 12.03 -20.37
C GLY A 225 15.89 11.17 -19.40
N HIS A 226 15.32 11.80 -18.37
CA HIS A 226 14.54 11.18 -17.27
C HIS A 226 15.36 10.59 -16.12
N LEU A 227 16.61 11.01 -15.95
CA LEU A 227 17.44 10.58 -14.80
C LEU A 227 16.94 11.18 -13.48
N GLY A 228 16.44 12.42 -13.51
CA GLY A 228 15.93 13.11 -12.33
C GLY A 228 15.53 14.55 -12.62
N VAL A 229 15.41 15.36 -11.56
CA VAL A 229 15.02 16.77 -11.66
C VAL A 229 15.93 17.70 -10.87
N PHE A 230 16.11 18.93 -11.35
CA PHE A 230 16.59 20.07 -10.57
C PHE A 230 15.41 20.96 -10.16
N GLU A 231 15.55 21.71 -9.07
CA GLU A 231 14.66 22.82 -8.75
C GLU A 231 15.31 24.13 -9.21
N GLY A 232 14.73 24.78 -10.22
CA GLY A 232 15.30 25.98 -10.84
C GLY A 232 16.39 25.66 -11.87
N ASN A 233 17.33 26.57 -12.05
CA ASN A 233 18.26 26.57 -13.20
C ASN A 233 19.47 25.61 -13.05
N GLY A 234 19.58 24.87 -11.96
CA GLY A 234 20.70 23.95 -11.70
C GLY A 234 20.72 23.45 -10.25
N GLY A 235 21.85 22.89 -9.84
CA GLY A 235 22.07 22.35 -8.49
C GLY A 235 22.17 20.83 -8.47
N ASP A 236 22.05 20.24 -7.28
CA ASP A 236 22.05 18.80 -7.11
C ASP A 236 20.72 18.20 -7.58
N LEU A 237 20.76 16.93 -8.02
CA LEU A 237 19.55 16.17 -8.30
C LEU A 237 18.69 16.11 -7.04
N ARG A 238 17.42 16.49 -7.19
CA ARG A 238 16.46 16.49 -6.09
C ARG A 238 16.00 15.05 -5.79
N ILE A 239 15.88 14.74 -4.51
CA ILE A 239 15.39 13.46 -4.00
C ILE A 239 14.00 13.62 -3.37
N GLY A 240 13.36 12.52 -2.96
CA GLY A 240 12.11 12.57 -2.21
C GLY A 240 10.92 13.10 -3.02
N LEU A 241 9.92 13.65 -2.33
CA LEU A 241 8.67 14.11 -2.95
C LEU A 241 8.61 15.64 -3.04
N PRO A 242 7.99 16.20 -4.09
CA PRO A 242 7.80 17.64 -4.19
C PRO A 242 6.75 18.12 -3.20
N LEU A 243 6.80 19.41 -2.88
CA LEU A 243 5.82 20.05 -2.00
C LEU A 243 4.37 19.77 -2.45
N GLN A 244 4.11 19.75 -3.76
CA GLN A 244 2.79 19.46 -4.34
C GLN A 244 2.29 18.03 -4.07
N SER A 245 3.18 17.07 -3.79
CA SER A 245 2.81 15.71 -3.42
C SER A 245 2.47 15.54 -1.94
N VAL A 246 2.74 16.55 -1.11
CA VAL A 246 2.53 16.51 0.34
C VAL A 246 1.71 17.68 0.89
N HIS A 247 1.42 18.69 0.08
CA HIS A 247 0.74 19.93 0.46
C HIS A 247 -0.28 20.38 -0.60
N ASP A 248 -1.49 20.74 -0.17
CA ASP A 248 -2.57 21.15 -1.08
C ASP A 248 -2.50 22.64 -1.47
N GLY A 249 -1.69 23.43 -0.76
CA GLY A 249 -1.56 24.88 -0.93
C GLY A 249 -1.99 25.66 0.32
N GLN A 250 -2.74 25.04 1.22
CA GLN A 250 -3.18 25.60 2.49
C GLN A 250 -2.73 24.76 3.69
N ARG A 251 -2.72 23.44 3.54
CA ARG A 251 -2.35 22.48 4.59
C ARG A 251 -1.56 21.30 4.05
N TRP A 252 -0.86 20.63 4.97
CA TRP A 252 -0.23 19.34 4.70
C TRP A 252 -1.29 18.26 4.48
N VAL A 253 -1.15 17.50 3.40
CA VAL A 253 -1.99 16.34 3.07
C VAL A 253 -1.47 15.08 3.76
N HIS A 254 -0.16 15.03 4.05
CA HIS A 254 0.44 14.02 4.91
C HIS A 254 0.81 14.66 6.25
N GLU A 255 0.31 14.08 7.32
CA GLU A 255 0.76 14.38 8.68
C GLU A 255 2.13 13.69 8.90
N PRO A 256 3.17 14.40 9.40
CA PRO A 256 4.50 13.83 9.59
C PRO A 256 4.51 12.92 10.83
N LEU A 257 3.91 11.75 10.69
CA LEU A 257 3.90 10.68 11.67
C LEU A 257 4.79 9.53 11.21
N ARG A 258 5.22 8.71 12.17
CA ARG A 258 5.93 7.47 11.91
C ARG A 258 4.96 6.29 11.88
N LEU A 259 5.20 5.33 11.00
CA LEU A 259 4.31 4.20 10.77
C LEU A 259 4.04 3.40 12.07
N SER A 260 2.76 3.18 12.37
CA SER A 260 2.33 2.24 13.41
C SER A 260 2.05 0.87 12.80
N VAL A 261 2.83 -0.13 13.17
CA VAL A 261 2.68 -1.51 12.71
C VAL A 261 1.93 -2.31 13.77
N TYR A 262 0.83 -2.95 13.39
CA TYR A 262 0.01 -3.77 14.27
C TYR A 262 0.04 -5.23 13.81
N LEU A 263 0.50 -6.14 14.65
CA LEU A 263 0.59 -7.56 14.35
C LEU A 263 -0.35 -8.39 15.23
N ALA A 264 -1.19 -9.22 14.63
CA ALA A 264 -1.96 -10.25 15.33
C ALA A 264 -1.17 -11.57 15.33
N ALA A 265 -0.26 -11.72 16.30
CA ALA A 265 0.55 -12.92 16.50
C ALA A 265 1.04 -13.06 17.96
N PRO A 266 1.59 -14.22 18.37
CA PRO A 266 2.17 -14.39 19.71
C PRO A 266 3.32 -13.41 20.00
N LYS A 267 3.41 -12.92 21.25
CA LYS A 267 4.42 -11.94 21.68
C LYS A 267 5.83 -12.45 21.49
N GLU A 268 6.02 -13.71 21.84
CA GLU A 268 7.31 -14.39 21.85
C GLU A 268 7.85 -14.48 20.43
N ALA A 269 7.00 -14.87 19.48
CA ALA A 269 7.33 -14.94 18.05
C ALA A 269 7.73 -13.57 17.49
N ILE A 270 6.93 -12.53 17.73
CA ILE A 270 7.24 -11.16 17.29
C ILE A 270 8.58 -10.69 17.88
N ALA A 271 8.78 -10.87 19.19
CA ALA A 271 9.98 -10.42 19.88
C ALA A 271 11.24 -11.21 19.45
N GLU A 272 11.11 -12.50 19.15
CA GLU A 272 12.19 -13.32 18.59
C GLU A 272 12.61 -12.83 17.21
N ILE A 273 11.67 -12.66 16.28
CA ILE A 273 11.93 -12.15 14.93
C ILE A 273 12.55 -10.75 14.99
N ALA A 274 12.00 -9.86 15.83
CA ALA A 274 12.53 -8.52 15.99
C ALA A 274 13.98 -8.50 16.52
N ARG A 275 14.37 -9.46 17.37
CA ARG A 275 15.76 -9.60 17.84
C ARG A 275 16.68 -10.22 16.81
N LYS A 276 16.17 -11.18 16.03
CA LYS A 276 16.91 -11.91 14.99
C LYS A 276 17.40 -11.00 13.88
N HIS A 277 16.60 -10.02 13.47
CA HIS A 277 16.89 -9.16 12.32
C HIS A 277 17.34 -7.75 12.72
N LYS A 278 18.60 -7.41 12.44
CA LYS A 278 19.17 -6.09 12.79
C LYS A 278 18.34 -4.92 12.25
N VAL A 279 17.92 -4.98 10.99
CA VAL A 279 17.12 -3.91 10.36
C VAL A 279 15.81 -3.69 11.13
N VAL A 280 15.08 -4.76 11.46
CA VAL A 280 13.84 -4.69 12.24
C VAL A 280 14.10 -4.13 13.63
N LYS A 281 15.13 -4.63 14.31
CA LYS A 281 15.55 -4.15 15.64
C LYS A 281 15.84 -2.65 15.64
N ASP A 282 16.60 -2.18 14.66
CA ASP A 282 17.00 -0.77 14.55
C ASP A 282 15.80 0.14 14.21
N LEU A 283 14.87 -0.34 13.37
CA LEU A 283 13.66 0.41 13.03
C LEU A 283 12.79 0.64 14.27
N ILE A 284 12.62 -0.38 15.11
CA ILE A 284 11.83 -0.30 16.33
C ILE A 284 12.58 0.47 17.42
N GLY A 285 13.85 0.13 17.63
CA GLY A 285 14.65 0.61 18.76
C GLY A 285 15.07 2.08 18.65
N ASN A 286 15.18 2.60 17.43
CA ASN A 286 15.47 4.02 17.17
C ASN A 286 14.21 4.83 16.83
N ASP A 287 13.04 4.27 17.14
CA ASP A 287 11.74 4.89 16.93
C ASP A 287 11.46 5.25 15.45
N TRP A 288 12.04 4.58 14.46
CA TRP A 288 11.73 4.83 13.04
C TRP A 288 10.34 4.29 12.63
N LEU A 289 9.81 3.34 13.40
CA LEU A 289 8.41 2.91 13.38
C LEU A 289 8.00 2.46 14.78
N TYR A 290 6.70 2.33 15.00
CA TYR A 290 6.16 1.79 16.25
C TYR A 290 5.58 0.40 16.01
N LEU A 291 6.01 -0.58 16.80
CA LEU A 291 5.51 -1.95 16.70
C LEU A 291 4.54 -2.25 17.83
N PHE A 292 3.34 -2.68 17.45
CA PHE A 292 2.26 -3.06 18.34
C PHE A 292 1.81 -4.48 18.06
N ARG A 293 1.37 -5.16 19.12
CA ARG A 293 0.66 -6.42 19.05
C ARG A 293 -0.82 -6.18 19.33
N ILE A 294 -1.67 -6.84 18.57
CA ILE A 294 -3.10 -7.01 18.86
C ILE A 294 -3.29 -8.45 19.37
N ASN A 295 -3.98 -8.64 20.50
CA ASN A 295 -4.34 -9.98 20.97
C ASN A 295 -5.38 -10.67 20.06
N ASP A 296 -5.58 -11.97 20.25
CA ASP A 296 -6.53 -12.75 19.44
C ASP A 296 -7.98 -12.28 19.63
N GLU A 297 -8.33 -11.77 20.81
CA GLU A 297 -9.66 -11.20 21.08
C GLU A 297 -9.81 -9.77 20.53
N HIS A 298 -8.74 -9.17 20.00
CA HIS A 298 -8.69 -7.80 19.50
C HIS A 298 -9.14 -6.73 20.52
N THR A 299 -8.94 -7.01 21.81
CA THR A 299 -9.37 -6.18 22.94
C THR A 299 -8.23 -5.44 23.63
N SER A 300 -6.97 -5.78 23.33
CA SER A 300 -5.80 -5.14 23.94
C SER A 300 -4.69 -4.90 22.91
N ILE A 301 -3.99 -3.78 23.12
CA ILE A 301 -2.83 -3.37 22.31
C ILE A 301 -1.62 -3.20 23.23
N GLU A 302 -0.52 -3.79 22.81
CA GLU A 302 0.75 -3.74 23.55
C GLU A 302 1.86 -3.28 22.60
N ARG A 303 2.71 -2.37 23.05
CA ARG A 303 3.85 -1.87 22.27
C ARG A 303 5.08 -2.72 22.57
N PHE A 304 5.79 -3.12 21.53
CA PHE A 304 7.14 -3.68 21.66
C PHE A 304 8.17 -2.56 21.46
N TYR A 305 8.98 -2.28 22.48
CA TYR A 305 9.99 -1.23 22.43
C TYR A 305 11.19 -1.59 23.28
N GLN A 306 12.40 -1.34 22.77
CA GLN A 306 13.67 -1.64 23.46
C GLN A 306 13.71 -3.05 24.10
N ASN A 307 13.22 -4.04 23.36
CA ASN A 307 13.14 -5.44 23.77
C ASN A 307 12.21 -5.71 24.98
N GLN A 308 11.22 -4.86 25.20
CA GLN A 308 10.23 -4.98 26.27
C GLN A 308 8.82 -4.77 25.71
N TRP A 309 7.86 -5.46 26.31
CA TRP A 309 6.43 -5.25 26.05
C TRP A 309 5.87 -4.23 27.05
N GLN A 310 5.16 -3.24 26.53
CA GLN A 310 4.53 -2.17 27.30
C GLN A 310 3.04 -2.18 27.00
N THR A 311 2.20 -2.23 28.03
CA THR A 311 0.75 -2.07 27.85
C THR A 311 0.45 -0.65 27.41
N VAL A 312 -0.27 -0.49 26.30
CA VAL A 312 -0.76 0.82 25.90
C VAL A 312 -2.05 1.07 26.66
N ALA A 313 -2.10 2.11 27.50
CA ALA A 313 -3.35 2.52 28.10
C ALA A 313 -4.29 3.01 26.99
N CYS A 314 -5.39 2.32 26.75
CA CYS A 314 -6.50 2.86 25.98
C CYS A 314 -7.23 3.85 26.89
N ASP A 315 -6.85 5.12 26.84
CA ASP A 315 -7.71 6.17 27.39
C ASP A 315 -8.99 6.17 26.56
N SER A 316 -10.08 5.70 27.15
CA SER A 316 -11.41 5.57 26.53
C SER A 316 -12.10 6.91 26.21
N ASN A 317 -11.35 8.01 26.14
CA ASN A 317 -11.84 9.39 26.06
C ASN A 317 -11.18 10.23 24.93
N ARG A 318 -10.76 9.63 23.83
CA ARG A 318 -10.39 10.38 22.60
C ARG A 318 -10.96 9.74 21.35
#